data_AF-A0A7X4KER9-F1
#
_entry.id   AF-A0A7X4KER9-F1
#
_cell.length_a   1.000
_cell.length_b   1.000
_cell.length_c   1.000
_cell.angle_alpha   90.00
_cell.angle_beta   90.00
_cell.angle_gamma   90.00
#
_symmetry.space_group_name_H-M   'P 1'
#
loop_
_entity.id
_entity.type
_entity.pdbx_description
1 polymer ?
#
loop_
_entity_poly.entity_id
_entity_poly.type
_entity_poly.pdbx_seq_one_letter_code
_entity_poly.pdbx_strand_id
1 'polypeptide(L)'
;MQSHSIKIKPLDSRCRYWAKIVRGGSPLPHPCNVSSAADIPSQYLNQGDEELLPGDVLFEGEANHHTRTDRGWTYFIRAVQEDGSLLTLRSGFSAQKMELKAQGMPIEYLTGSGDVAAMVRIAHGLRLGYKVSKTGG
;
A
#
# COMPACT_ATOMS: atom_id res chain seq x y z
N MET A 1 -5.57 -21.66 -3.19
CA MET A 1 -5.17 -20.25 -2.99
C MET A 1 -6.31 -19.37 -3.47
N GLN A 2 -6.74 -18.40 -2.68
CA GLN A 2 -7.83 -17.48 -3.03
C GLN A 2 -7.23 -16.24 -3.68
N SER A 3 -7.67 -15.91 -4.89
CA SER A 3 -7.35 -14.65 -5.58
C SER A 3 -8.51 -13.67 -5.47
N HIS A 4 -8.22 -12.39 -5.65
CA HIS A 4 -9.22 -11.32 -5.63
C HIS A 4 -9.15 -10.49 -6.91
N SER A 5 -10.27 -10.37 -7.61
CA SER A 5 -10.42 -9.42 -8.72
C SER A 5 -10.63 -8.01 -8.17
N ILE A 6 -9.78 -7.08 -8.61
CA ILE A 6 -9.71 -5.72 -8.07
C ILE A 6 -9.80 -4.73 -9.21
N LYS A 7 -10.68 -3.73 -9.04
CA LYS A 7 -10.80 -2.63 -9.98
C LYS A 7 -9.77 -1.53 -9.68
N ILE A 8 -8.95 -1.24 -10.68
CA ILE A 8 -7.95 -0.17 -10.71
C ILE A 8 -8.60 1.07 -11.32
N LYS A 9 -8.96 2.03 -10.47
CA LYS A 9 -9.52 3.32 -10.88
C LYS A 9 -9.44 4.33 -9.73
N PRO A 10 -9.41 5.63 -10.02
CA PRO A 10 -9.63 6.64 -8.98
C PRO A 10 -11.03 6.55 -8.39
N LEU A 11 -11.18 7.06 -7.17
CA LEU A 11 -12.48 7.32 -6.54
C LEU A 11 -13.18 8.50 -7.23
N ASP A 12 -12.44 9.56 -7.56
CA ASP A 12 -12.90 10.66 -8.41
C ASP A 12 -12.18 10.65 -9.76
N SER A 13 -12.91 10.47 -10.86
CA SER A 13 -12.38 10.41 -12.22
C SER A 13 -11.62 11.67 -12.67
N ARG A 14 -11.78 12.79 -11.98
CA ARG A 14 -11.06 14.05 -12.23
C ARG A 14 -9.71 14.10 -11.50
N CYS A 15 -9.42 13.15 -10.63
CA CYS A 15 -8.20 13.11 -9.85
C CYS A 15 -7.06 12.42 -10.60
N ARG A 16 -5.84 12.92 -10.40
CA ARG A 16 -4.64 12.19 -10.82
C ARG A 16 -4.53 10.94 -9.98
N TYR A 17 -4.25 9.82 -10.62
CA TYR A 17 -4.24 8.52 -9.99
C TYR A 17 -3.09 7.69 -10.52
N TRP A 18 -2.51 6.87 -9.66
CA TRP A 18 -1.55 5.86 -10.03
C TRP A 18 -1.78 4.58 -9.23
N ALA A 19 -1.46 3.44 -9.83
CA ALA A 19 -1.51 2.14 -9.21
C ALA A 19 -0.32 1.29 -9.64
N LYS A 20 0.16 0.45 -8.72
CA LYS A 20 1.32 -0.43 -8.90
C LYS A 20 1.10 -1.73 -8.12
N ILE A 21 1.31 -2.88 -8.75
CA ILE A 21 1.31 -4.18 -8.06
C ILE A 21 2.74 -4.69 -7.96
N VAL A 22 3.19 -4.96 -6.74
CA VAL A 22 4.44 -5.70 -6.50
C VAL A 22 4.07 -7.14 -6.16
N ARG A 23 4.44 -8.05 -7.06
CA ARG A 23 4.15 -9.49 -6.89
C ARG A 23 4.92 -10.09 -5.72
N GLY A 24 4.37 -11.11 -5.07
CA GLY A 24 4.93 -11.69 -3.83
C GLY A 24 6.41 -12.09 -3.91
N GLY A 25 6.85 -12.64 -5.05
CA GLY A 25 8.25 -13.01 -5.27
C GLY A 25 9.18 -11.85 -5.65
N SER A 26 8.65 -10.68 -5.96
CA SER A 26 9.45 -9.51 -6.38
C SER A 26 9.96 -8.75 -5.16
N PRO A 27 11.24 -8.30 -5.14
CA PRO A 27 11.78 -7.57 -4.00
C PRO A 27 11.05 -6.23 -3.80
N LEU A 28 10.91 -5.83 -2.53
CA LEU A 28 10.47 -4.49 -2.15
C LEU A 28 11.69 -3.65 -1.72
N PRO A 29 11.70 -2.35 -2.05
CA PRO A 29 12.77 -1.46 -1.62
C PRO A 29 12.70 -1.27 -0.11
N HIS A 30 13.82 -0.88 0.49
CA HIS A 30 13.83 -0.53 1.89
C HIS A 30 13.01 0.76 2.12
N PRO A 31 12.14 0.86 3.16
CA PRO A 31 11.24 2.00 3.32
C PRO A 31 11.92 3.37 3.38
N CYS A 32 13.15 3.47 3.88
CA CYS A 32 13.91 4.72 3.89
C CYS A 32 14.37 5.20 2.51
N ASN A 33 14.38 4.32 1.50
CA ASN A 33 14.77 4.64 0.13
C ASN A 33 13.57 5.00 -0.76
N VAL A 34 12.38 5.16 -0.16
CA VAL A 34 11.14 5.39 -0.89
C VAL A 34 10.62 6.77 -0.55
N SER A 35 10.56 7.63 -1.56
CA SER A 35 10.05 9.00 -1.47
C SER A 35 8.79 9.20 -2.31
N SER A 36 8.63 8.39 -3.35
CA SER A 36 7.55 8.53 -4.34
C SER A 36 7.14 7.19 -4.95
N ALA A 37 6.06 7.19 -5.74
CA ALA A 37 5.61 6.00 -6.46
C ALA A 37 6.64 5.46 -7.48
N ALA A 38 7.55 6.31 -7.96
CA ALA A 38 8.60 5.91 -8.89
C ALA A 38 9.61 4.95 -8.25
N ASP A 39 9.79 5.03 -6.92
CA ASP A 39 10.73 4.19 -6.16
C ASP A 39 10.19 2.77 -5.91
N ILE A 40 8.89 2.55 -6.17
CA ILE A 40 8.27 1.22 -6.04
C ILE A 40 8.60 0.38 -7.30
N PRO A 41 9.11 -0.85 -7.18
CA PRO A 41 9.49 -1.67 -8.32
C PRO A 41 8.27 -2.34 -8.95
N SER A 42 7.69 -1.69 -9.95
CA SER A 42 6.75 -2.26 -10.92
C SER A 42 6.45 -1.23 -12.00
N GLN A 43 5.80 -1.64 -13.09
CA GLN A 43 5.18 -0.70 -14.02
C GLN A 43 3.95 -0.04 -13.36
N TYR A 44 3.60 1.15 -13.85
CA TYR A 44 2.31 1.77 -13.56
C TYR A 44 1.22 1.01 -14.29
N LEU A 45 0.12 0.75 -13.59
CA LEU A 45 -1.02 0.03 -14.13
C LEU A 45 -1.97 0.99 -14.85
N ASN A 46 -2.59 0.48 -15.91
CA ASN A 46 -3.72 1.14 -16.55
C ASN A 46 -4.98 0.95 -15.71
N GLN A 47 -5.98 1.80 -15.92
CA GLN A 47 -7.30 1.58 -15.32
C GLN A 47 -7.94 0.33 -15.94
N GLY A 48 -8.59 -0.47 -15.11
CA GLY A 48 -9.14 -1.76 -15.53
C GLY A 48 -9.35 -2.71 -14.36
N ASP A 49 -9.45 -3.99 -14.67
CA ASP A 49 -9.53 -5.06 -13.68
C ASP A 49 -8.18 -5.78 -13.62
N GLU A 50 -7.72 -6.03 -12.40
CA GLU A 50 -6.48 -6.75 -12.11
C GLU A 50 -6.74 -7.85 -11.10
N GLU A 51 -5.94 -8.91 -11.16
CA GLU A 51 -6.01 -10.00 -10.20
C GLU A 51 -4.88 -9.89 -9.16
N LEU A 52 -5.27 -9.87 -7.90
CA LEU A 52 -4.37 -9.93 -6.75
C LEU A 52 -4.28 -11.37 -6.25
N LEU A 53 -3.06 -11.90 -6.23
CA LEU A 53 -2.73 -13.23 -5.73
C LEU A 53 -2.20 -13.14 -4.28
N PRO A 54 -2.19 -14.24 -3.51
CA PRO A 54 -1.53 -14.29 -2.20
C PRO A 54 -0.08 -13.80 -2.26
N GLY A 55 0.28 -12.89 -1.34
CA GLY A 55 1.60 -12.26 -1.27
C GLY A 55 1.79 -11.04 -2.18
N ASP A 56 0.88 -10.79 -3.11
CA ASP A 56 0.88 -9.56 -3.90
C ASP A 56 0.44 -8.37 -3.05
N VAL A 57 0.99 -7.20 -3.36
CA VAL A 57 0.60 -5.94 -2.75
C VAL A 57 0.34 -4.91 -3.82
N LEU A 58 -0.89 -4.38 -3.84
CA LEU A 58 -1.31 -3.25 -4.64
C LEU A 58 -1.09 -1.96 -3.84
N PHE A 59 -0.38 -1.02 -4.45
CA PHE A 59 -0.14 0.34 -3.98
C PHE A 59 -0.88 1.31 -4.89
N GLU A 60 -1.59 2.25 -4.28
CA GLU A 60 -2.32 3.27 -5.02
C GLU A 60 -2.15 4.64 -4.40
N GLY A 61 -2.22 5.67 -5.24
CA GLY A 61 -2.32 7.04 -4.81
C GLY A 61 -3.28 7.82 -5.69
N GLU A 62 -4.09 8.65 -5.05
CA GLU A 62 -5.03 9.56 -5.69
C GLU A 62 -4.82 10.98 -5.16
N ALA A 63 -4.70 11.95 -6.07
CA ALA A 63 -4.53 13.35 -5.70
C ALA A 63 -5.83 13.93 -5.12
N ASN A 64 -5.73 14.71 -4.04
CA ASN A 64 -6.89 15.39 -3.44
C ASN A 64 -7.18 16.68 -4.23
N HIS A 65 -8.36 16.79 -4.86
CA HIS A 65 -8.74 17.95 -5.70
C HIS A 65 -9.91 18.80 -5.18
N HIS A 66 -10.57 18.42 -4.07
CA HIS A 66 -11.86 19.01 -3.68
C HIS A 66 -11.79 20.30 -2.87
N THR A 67 -10.62 20.73 -2.39
CA THR A 67 -10.51 21.99 -1.63
C THR A 67 -9.26 22.75 -2.03
N ARG A 68 -9.37 24.09 -2.19
CA ARG A 68 -8.26 25.00 -2.55
C ARG A 68 -7.06 24.93 -1.58
N THR A 69 -7.25 24.32 -0.42
CA THR A 69 -6.33 24.29 0.71
C THR A 69 -5.71 22.92 0.98
N ASP A 70 -6.26 21.82 0.45
CA ASP A 70 -5.79 20.46 0.76
C ASP A 70 -5.03 19.88 -0.43
N ARG A 71 -3.78 20.33 -0.57
CA ARG A 71 -2.83 19.86 -1.59
C ARG A 71 -2.16 18.59 -1.07
N GLY A 72 -2.59 17.44 -1.56
CA GLY A 72 -2.03 16.18 -1.08
C GLY A 72 -2.44 14.98 -1.92
N TRP A 73 -2.05 13.80 -1.43
CA TRP A 73 -2.40 12.51 -2.00
C TRP A 73 -3.04 11.66 -0.91
N THR A 74 -4.15 11.01 -1.23
CA THR A 74 -4.66 9.89 -0.45
C THR A 74 -4.04 8.61 -1.01
N TYR A 75 -3.59 7.73 -0.13
CA TYR A 75 -2.94 6.48 -0.52
C TYR A 75 -3.73 5.27 -0.05
N PHE A 76 -3.64 4.18 -0.80
CA PHE A 76 -4.31 2.92 -0.47
C PHE A 76 -3.35 1.74 -0.62
N ILE A 77 -3.53 0.74 0.24
CA ILE A 77 -2.85 -0.55 0.15
C ILE A 77 -3.93 -1.62 0.09
N ARG A 78 -3.80 -2.54 -0.86
CA ARG A 78 -4.59 -3.77 -0.89
C ARG A 78 -3.69 -4.97 -1.00
N ALA A 79 -3.93 -5.99 -0.19
CA ALA A 79 -3.13 -7.20 -0.16
C ALA A 79 -3.98 -8.40 0.27
N VAL A 80 -3.69 -9.57 -0.26
CA VAL A 80 -4.35 -10.82 0.16
C VAL A 80 -3.59 -11.37 1.36
N GLN A 81 -4.27 -11.52 2.49
CA GLN A 81 -3.71 -12.06 3.72
C GLN A 81 -3.57 -13.60 3.64
N GLU A 82 -2.84 -14.19 4.58
CA GLU A 82 -2.62 -15.64 4.64
C GLU A 82 -3.93 -16.44 4.76
N ASP A 83 -4.94 -15.88 5.42
CA ASP A 83 -6.28 -16.47 5.56
C ASP A 83 -7.15 -16.35 4.29
N GLY A 84 -6.61 -15.76 3.22
CA GLY A 84 -7.29 -15.52 1.95
C GLY A 84 -8.15 -14.25 1.94
N SER A 85 -8.28 -13.53 3.05
CA SER A 85 -9.04 -12.28 3.10
C SER A 85 -8.30 -11.12 2.42
N LEU A 86 -9.06 -10.18 1.86
CA LEU A 86 -8.50 -8.97 1.26
C LEU A 86 -8.36 -7.87 2.32
N LEU A 87 -7.12 -7.55 2.68
CA LEU A 87 -6.81 -6.36 3.45
C LEU A 87 -6.91 -5.12 2.56
N THR A 88 -7.60 -4.08 3.03
CA THR A 88 -7.62 -2.76 2.41
C THR A 88 -7.37 -1.69 3.46
N LEU A 89 -6.33 -0.89 3.25
CA LEU A 89 -5.94 0.22 4.12
C LEU A 89 -5.93 1.53 3.34
N ARG A 90 -6.19 2.63 4.05
CA ARG A 90 -6.13 4.01 3.55
C ARG A 90 -5.10 4.80 4.35
N SER A 91 -4.49 5.81 3.73
CA SER A 91 -3.52 6.73 4.32
C SER A 91 -3.90 7.21 5.73
N GLY A 92 -2.89 7.53 6.55
CA GLY A 92 -3.02 7.60 8.00
C GLY A 92 -2.42 6.38 8.71
N PHE A 93 -1.34 5.83 8.17
CA PHE A 93 -0.76 4.52 8.52
C PHE A 93 -0.04 4.44 9.88
N SER A 94 -0.24 5.42 10.77
CA SER A 94 0.46 5.50 12.06
C SER A 94 0.10 4.33 12.98
N ALA A 95 -1.16 3.91 12.99
CA ALA A 95 -1.61 2.77 13.78
C ALA A 95 -0.95 1.47 13.32
N GLN A 96 -0.92 1.21 12.02
CA GLN A 96 -0.29 0.02 11.44
C GLN A 96 1.23 0.02 11.72
N LYS A 97 1.90 1.18 11.69
CA LYS A 97 3.30 1.27 12.11
C LYS A 97 3.48 0.84 13.57
N MET A 98 2.58 1.24 14.48
CA MET A 98 2.64 0.83 15.88
C MET A 98 2.38 -0.66 16.05
N GLU A 99 1.42 -1.23 15.32
CA GLU A 99 1.13 -2.67 15.34
C GLU A 99 2.33 -3.49 14.87
N LEU A 100 2.99 -3.08 13.78
CA LEU A 100 4.19 -3.75 13.27
C LEU A 100 5.35 -3.66 14.27
N LYS A 101 5.53 -2.49 14.89
CA LYS A 101 6.54 -2.29 15.94
C LYS A 101 6.27 -3.19 17.15
N ALA A 102 5.02 -3.29 17.59
CA ALA A 102 4.62 -4.11 18.74
C ALA A 102 4.85 -5.61 18.50
N GLN A 103 4.78 -6.06 17.24
CA GLN A 103 5.09 -7.44 16.85
C GLN A 103 6.59 -7.73 16.66
N GLY A 104 7.46 -6.74 16.90
CA GLY A 104 8.91 -6.92 16.81
C GLY A 104 9.47 -6.83 15.39
N MET A 105 8.79 -6.12 14.46
CA MET A 105 9.34 -5.85 13.14
C MET A 105 10.73 -5.18 13.24
N PRO A 106 11.75 -5.64 12.50
CA PRO A 106 13.09 -5.07 12.58
C PRO A 106 13.10 -3.56 12.31
N ILE A 107 13.93 -2.83 13.08
CA ILE A 107 13.89 -1.36 13.12
C ILE A 107 14.20 -0.73 11.77
N GLU A 108 15.06 -1.37 10.98
CA GLU A 108 15.43 -0.94 9.65
C GLU A 108 14.16 -0.75 8.78
N TYR A 109 13.21 -1.68 8.80
CA TYR A 109 11.95 -1.55 8.06
C TYR A 109 10.97 -0.52 8.67
N LEU A 110 11.18 -0.10 9.92
CA LEU A 110 10.36 0.93 10.56
C LEU A 110 10.80 2.36 10.22
N THR A 111 11.98 2.53 9.61
CA THR A 111 12.52 3.83 9.17
C THR A 111 11.84 4.37 7.90
N GLY A 112 12.11 5.62 7.53
CA GLY A 112 11.50 6.30 6.39
C GLY A 112 10.27 7.15 6.74
N SER A 113 10.09 8.25 6.01
CA SER A 113 9.04 9.26 6.22
C SER A 113 8.11 9.36 5.02
N GLY A 114 6.88 9.84 5.27
CA GLY A 114 5.83 9.96 4.24
C GLY A 114 5.01 8.68 4.06
N ASP A 115 3.84 8.85 3.46
CA ASP A 115 2.86 7.77 3.32
C ASP A 115 3.32 6.68 2.34
N VAL A 116 4.07 7.00 1.29
CA VAL A 116 4.57 5.98 0.35
C VAL A 116 5.57 5.04 1.03
N ALA A 117 6.50 5.58 1.82
CA ALA A 117 7.38 4.78 2.67
C ALA A 117 6.59 3.96 3.70
N ALA A 118 5.52 4.53 4.27
CA ALA A 118 4.64 3.81 5.18
C ALA A 118 3.91 2.64 4.50
N MET A 119 3.51 2.79 3.24
CA MET A 119 2.93 1.68 2.48
C MET A 119 3.94 0.55 2.28
N VAL A 120 5.17 0.87 1.89
CA VAL A 120 6.22 -0.13 1.69
C VAL A 120 6.58 -0.83 3.00
N ARG A 121 6.57 -0.11 4.13
CA ARG A 121 6.72 -0.71 5.46
C ARG A 121 5.62 -1.73 5.76
N ILE A 122 4.36 -1.38 5.51
CA ILE A 122 3.24 -2.32 5.70
C ILE A 122 3.42 -3.54 4.80
N ALA A 123 3.80 -3.34 3.54
CA ALA A 123 4.04 -4.43 2.60
C ALA A 123 5.14 -5.40 3.06
N HIS A 124 6.26 -4.88 3.58
CA HIS A 124 7.28 -5.71 4.24
C HIS A 124 6.70 -6.43 5.46
N GLY A 125 5.91 -5.72 6.27
CA GLY A 125 5.25 -6.29 7.45
C GLY A 125 4.43 -7.54 7.11
N LEU A 126 3.56 -7.40 6.12
CA LEU A 126 2.72 -8.49 5.62
C LEU A 126 3.53 -9.67 5.09
N ARG A 127 4.62 -9.40 4.34
CA ARG A 127 5.49 -10.47 3.80
C ARG A 127 6.30 -11.20 4.85
N LEU A 128 6.58 -10.54 5.97
CA LEU A 128 7.24 -11.15 7.13
C LEU A 128 6.24 -11.90 8.05
N GLY A 129 4.96 -11.97 7.66
CA GLY A 129 3.91 -12.66 8.44
C GLY A 129 3.31 -11.82 9.57
N TYR A 130 3.62 -10.52 9.66
CA TYR A 130 3.01 -9.64 10.64
C TYR A 130 1.59 -9.25 10.24
N LYS A 131 0.75 -9.06 11.25
CA LYS A 131 -0.65 -8.67 11.07
C LYS A 131 -0.81 -7.18 11.22
N VAL A 132 -1.64 -6.59 10.38
CA VAL A 132 -2.09 -5.19 10.53
C VAL A 132 -3.59 -5.14 10.43
N SER A 133 -4.22 -4.29 11.23
CA SER A 133 -5.66 -4.14 11.26
C SER A 133 -6.12 -2.94 10.42
N LYS A 134 -7.34 -3.03 9.91
CA LYS A 134 -8.03 -1.86 9.35
C LYS A 134 -8.38 -0.94 10.51
N THR A 135 -7.71 0.19 10.66
CA THR A 135 -8.19 1.20 11.60
C THR A 135 -9.48 1.80 11.08
N GLY A 136 -10.49 1.85 11.97
CA GLY A 136 -11.80 2.41 11.67
C GLY A 136 -11.71 3.84 11.17
N GLY A 137 -12.31 4.07 10.00
CA GLY A 137 -12.65 5.38 9.46
C GLY A 137 -14.12 5.36 9.09
#